data_AF-A0A0P0P0A7-F1
#
_entry.id   AF-A0A0P0P0A7-F1
#
_cell.length_a   1.000
_cell.length_b   1.000
_cell.length_c   1.000
_cell.angle_alpha   90.00
_cell.angle_beta   90.00
_cell.angle_gamma   90.00
#
_symmetry.space_group_name_H-M   'P 1'
#
loop_
_entity.id
_entity.type
_entity.pdbx_description
1 polymer ?
#
loop_
_entity_poly.entity_id
_entity_poly.type
_entity_poly.pdbx_seq_one_letter_code
_entity_poly.pdbx_strand_id
1 'polypeptide(L)'
;MIVLNLFVGSLVLAVATPVLAGLRLTDSQFVQASRCQALARATSLGVADAAAYNALVKVQRQGRADYVVDRASDAVIVVSGQARRAEGTARADLIAERDGPCQALLAR
;
A
#
# COMPACT_ATOMS: atom_id res chain seq x y z
N MET A 1 -27.53 41.94 1.27
CA MET A 1 -26.36 42.27 0.44
C MET A 1 -25.20 42.59 1.37
N ILE A 2 -24.18 41.71 1.32
CA ILE A 2 -22.76 41.88 1.64
C ILE A 2 -22.41 42.57 2.98
N VAL A 3 -22.16 41.74 4.01
CA VAL A 3 -21.30 42.11 5.14
C VAL A 3 -19.88 41.66 4.79
N LEU A 4 -19.01 42.64 4.58
CA LEU A 4 -17.59 42.49 4.29
C LEU A 4 -16.86 42.11 5.60
N ASN A 5 -16.54 40.83 5.79
CA ASN A 5 -15.69 40.39 6.89
C ASN A 5 -14.25 40.25 6.40
N LEU A 6 -13.40 41.18 6.86
CA LEU A 6 -11.97 41.22 6.64
C LEU A 6 -11.29 40.18 7.54
N PHE A 7 -10.98 38.99 7.02
CA PHE A 7 -10.11 38.05 7.73
C PHE A 7 -8.65 38.32 7.33
N VAL A 8 -7.94 38.99 8.24
CA VAL A 8 -6.49 39.15 8.22
C VAL A 8 -5.83 37.84 8.64
N GLY A 9 -4.83 37.41 7.88
CA GLY A 9 -3.65 36.76 8.44
C GLY A 9 -3.71 35.24 8.66
N SER A 10 -3.20 34.49 7.67
CA SER A 10 -2.05 33.58 7.82
C SER A 10 -1.95 32.72 6.56
N LEU A 11 -1.17 33.20 5.58
CA LEU A 11 -0.76 32.38 4.45
C LEU A 11 0.33 31.43 4.98
N VAL A 12 -0.06 30.27 5.51
CA VAL A 12 0.89 29.17 5.75
C VAL A 12 1.22 28.59 4.38
N LEU A 13 2.32 29.08 3.78
CA LEU A 13 3.02 28.32 2.75
C LEU A 13 3.56 27.06 3.45
N ALA A 14 2.78 25.98 3.41
CA ALA A 14 3.32 24.66 3.60
C ALA A 14 4.28 24.42 2.44
N VAL A 15 5.57 24.70 2.67
CA VAL A 15 6.63 24.18 1.82
C VAL A 15 6.62 22.68 2.02
N ALA A 16 5.83 21.98 1.21
CA ALA A 16 5.99 20.55 1.01
C ALA A 16 7.37 20.39 0.37
N THR A 17 8.41 20.31 1.19
CA THR A 17 9.72 19.86 0.73
C THR A 17 9.51 18.43 0.24
N PRO A 18 9.68 18.13 -1.05
CA PRO A 18 9.74 16.75 -1.48
C PRO A 18 11.10 16.22 -1.00
N VAL A 19 11.17 15.79 0.26
CA VAL A 19 12.16 14.79 0.67
C VAL A 19 11.71 13.50 0.01
N LEU A 20 12.04 13.36 -1.28
CA LEU A 20 11.97 12.11 -2.01
C LEU A 20 13.17 11.23 -1.62
N ALA A 21 13.33 11.01 -0.33
CA ALA A 21 13.89 9.78 0.19
C ALA A 21 12.69 9.02 0.75
N GLY A 22 11.92 8.37 -0.14
CA GLY A 22 10.76 7.58 0.24
C GLY A 22 11.15 6.66 1.39
N LEU A 23 10.48 6.83 2.53
CA LEU A 23 10.86 6.20 3.80
C LEU A 23 11.09 4.71 3.56
N ARG A 24 12.30 4.23 3.85
CA ARG A 24 12.63 2.82 3.64
C ARG A 24 11.70 1.97 4.50
N LEU A 25 10.95 1.06 3.87
CA LEU A 25 10.10 0.14 4.62
C LEU A 25 10.97 -0.76 5.49
N THR A 26 10.50 -1.04 6.70
CA THR A 26 11.05 -2.15 7.49
C THR A 26 10.85 -3.47 6.73
N ASP A 27 11.59 -4.52 7.10
CA ASP A 27 11.49 -5.81 6.41
C ASP A 27 10.08 -6.42 6.53
N SER A 28 9.42 -6.27 7.69
CA SER A 28 8.04 -6.71 7.89
C SER A 28 7.07 -5.94 7.00
N GLN A 29 7.24 -4.62 6.87
CA GLN A 29 6.42 -3.79 5.98
C GLN A 29 6.67 -4.11 4.51
N PHE A 30 7.89 -4.48 4.12
CA PHE A 30 8.19 -4.91 2.76
C PHE A 30 7.49 -6.24 2.42
N VAL A 31 7.52 -7.21 3.34
CA VAL A 31 6.77 -8.47 3.19
C VAL A 31 5.27 -8.19 3.11
N GLN A 32 4.75 -7.30 3.96
CA GLN A 32 3.34 -6.90 3.93
C GLN A 32 2.97 -6.18 2.62
N ALA A 33 3.80 -5.27 2.12
CA ALA A 33 3.58 -4.59 0.84
C ALA A 33 3.55 -5.58 -0.33
N SER A 34 4.40 -6.61 -0.29
CA SER A 34 4.41 -7.68 -1.30
C SER A 34 3.12 -8.51 -1.24
N ARG A 35 2.63 -8.84 -0.03
CA ARG A 35 1.32 -9.47 0.17
C ARG A 35 0.18 -8.59 -0.39
N CYS A 36 0.18 -7.30 -0.08
CA CYS A 36 -0.82 -6.34 -0.56
C CYS A 36 -0.80 -6.20 -2.09
N GLN A 37 0.38 -6.23 -2.72
CA GLN A 37 0.51 -6.26 -4.17
C GLN A 37 -0.21 -7.47 -4.77
N ALA A 38 -0.10 -8.64 -4.15
CA ALA A 38 -0.76 -9.85 -4.63
C ALA A 38 -2.29 -9.80 -4.45
N LEU A 39 -2.78 -9.26 -3.32
CA LEU A 39 -4.22 -9.01 -3.13
C LEU A 39 -4.78 -8.03 -4.16
N ALA A 40 -4.06 -6.96 -4.48
CA ALA A 40 -4.46 -5.99 -5.50
C ALA A 40 -4.50 -6.59 -6.92
N ARG A 41 -3.65 -7.59 -7.20
CA ARG A 41 -3.62 -8.31 -8.49
C ARG A 41 -4.64 -9.44 -8.59
N ALA A 42 -5.20 -9.88 -7.47
CA ALA A 42 -6.09 -11.04 -7.44
C ALA A 42 -7.46 -10.68 -8.04
N THR A 43 -7.67 -11.04 -9.31
CA THR A 43 -8.92 -10.80 -10.03
C THR A 43 -10.12 -11.50 -9.39
N SER A 44 -9.92 -12.59 -8.65
CA SER A 44 -10.95 -13.25 -7.85
C SER A 44 -11.55 -12.35 -6.75
N LEU A 45 -10.79 -11.34 -6.29
CA LEU A 45 -11.22 -10.33 -5.32
C LEU A 45 -11.82 -9.08 -5.98
N GLY A 46 -11.97 -9.08 -7.32
CA GLY A 46 -12.42 -7.92 -8.11
C GLY A 46 -11.27 -7.10 -8.69
N VAL A 47 -11.61 -5.94 -9.26
CA VAL A 47 -10.64 -5.03 -9.91
C VAL A 47 -10.06 -4.09 -8.85
N ALA A 48 -8.73 -4.01 -8.78
CA ALA A 48 -7.99 -3.06 -7.96
C ALA A 48 -6.72 -2.61 -8.68
N ASP A 49 -6.24 -1.40 -8.38
CA ASP A 49 -4.96 -0.93 -8.92
C ASP A 49 -3.78 -1.52 -8.14
N ALA A 50 -2.93 -2.26 -8.83
CA ALA A 50 -1.71 -2.83 -8.27
C ALA A 50 -0.45 -2.06 -8.69
N ALA A 51 -0.56 -1.00 -9.50
CA ALA A 51 0.57 -0.25 -10.02
C ALA A 51 1.38 0.40 -8.89
N ALA A 52 0.69 1.05 -7.95
CA ALA A 52 1.32 1.69 -6.80
C ALA A 52 2.14 0.69 -5.95
N TYR A 53 1.56 -0.47 -5.62
CA TYR A 53 2.28 -1.52 -4.90
C TYR A 53 3.45 -2.11 -5.70
N ASN A 54 3.29 -2.30 -7.01
CA ASN A 54 4.37 -2.81 -7.85
C ASN A 54 5.58 -1.87 -7.86
N ALA A 55 5.33 -0.56 -8.00
CA ALA A 55 6.37 0.46 -7.93
C ALA A 55 7.04 0.46 -6.55
N LEU A 56 6.25 0.46 -5.48
CA LEU A 56 6.73 0.44 -4.10
C LEU A 56 7.63 -0.77 -3.83
N VAL A 57 7.15 -1.99 -4.11
CA VAL A 57 7.91 -3.22 -3.88
C VAL A 57 9.20 -3.24 -4.71
N LYS A 58 9.16 -2.79 -5.97
CA LYS A 58 10.35 -2.75 -6.83
C LYS A 58 11.44 -1.83 -6.26
N VAL A 59 11.07 -0.62 -5.82
CA VAL A 59 12.01 0.33 -5.19
C VAL A 59 12.52 -0.22 -3.87
N GLN A 60 11.62 -0.77 -3.05
CA GLN A 60 11.95 -1.23 -1.71
C GLN A 60 12.74 -2.55 -1.72
N ARG A 61 12.77 -3.32 -2.81
CA ARG A 61 13.51 -4.59 -2.90
C ARG A 61 15.03 -4.40 -2.90
N GLN A 62 15.53 -3.34 -3.54
CA GLN A 62 16.97 -3.15 -3.77
C GLN A 62 17.74 -3.06 -2.45
N GLY A 63 18.80 -3.85 -2.26
CA GLY A 63 19.64 -3.83 -1.06
C GLY A 63 19.05 -4.53 0.17
N ARG A 64 17.94 -5.27 0.05
CA ARG A 64 17.47 -6.17 1.12
C ARG A 64 18.25 -7.49 1.10
N ALA A 65 18.38 -8.11 2.26
CA ALA A 65 18.91 -9.45 2.39
C ALA A 65 17.99 -10.47 1.71
N ASP A 66 18.57 -11.53 1.15
CA ASP A 66 17.83 -12.53 0.36
C ASP A 66 16.70 -13.18 1.15
N TYR A 67 16.94 -13.52 2.43
CA TYR A 67 15.90 -14.12 3.28
C TYR A 67 14.65 -13.24 3.46
N VAL A 68 14.78 -11.91 3.32
CA VAL A 68 13.63 -10.98 3.38
C VAL A 68 12.85 -11.03 2.06
N VAL A 69 13.58 -11.10 0.94
CA VAL A 69 12.99 -11.22 -0.40
C VAL A 69 12.28 -12.57 -0.56
N ASP A 70 12.84 -13.64 -0.02
CA ASP A 70 12.24 -14.97 0.00
C ASP A 70 10.95 -14.96 0.81
N ARG A 71 10.97 -14.41 2.04
CA ARG A 71 9.74 -14.28 2.85
C ARG A 71 8.66 -13.43 2.18
N ALA A 72 9.04 -12.38 1.46
CA ALA A 72 8.10 -11.59 0.68
C ALA A 72 7.49 -12.40 -0.47
N SER A 73 8.28 -13.26 -1.12
CA SER A 73 7.84 -14.14 -2.20
C SER A 73 6.91 -15.24 -1.69
N ASP A 74 7.22 -15.84 -0.55
CA ASP A 74 6.34 -16.81 0.12
C ASP A 74 4.99 -16.19 0.48
N ALA A 75 4.99 -14.97 1.01
CA ALA A 75 3.77 -14.25 1.33
C ALA A 75 2.88 -14.02 0.09
N VAL A 76 3.49 -13.71 -1.06
CA VAL A 76 2.79 -13.59 -2.36
C VAL A 76 2.18 -14.92 -2.78
N ILE A 77 2.93 -16.02 -2.71
CA ILE A 77 2.46 -17.35 -3.11
C ILE A 77 1.27 -17.78 -2.25
N VAL A 78 1.42 -17.67 -0.92
CA VAL A 78 0.39 -18.05 0.05
C VAL A 78 -0.89 -17.23 -0.18
N VAL A 79 -0.79 -15.90 -0.24
CA VAL A 79 -1.98 -15.05 -0.36
C VAL A 79 -2.64 -15.19 -1.74
N SER A 80 -1.87 -15.41 -2.81
CA SER A 80 -2.44 -15.68 -4.14
C SER A 80 -3.25 -16.98 -4.14
N GLY A 81 -2.74 -18.01 -3.46
CA GLY A 81 -3.44 -19.27 -3.26
C GLY A 81 -4.69 -19.15 -2.40
N GLN A 82 -4.68 -18.28 -1.38
CA GLN A 82 -5.84 -17.96 -0.54
C GLN A 82 -6.89 -17.20 -1.37
N ALA A 83 -6.50 -16.09 -2.00
CA ALA A 83 -7.40 -15.25 -2.79
C ALA A 83 -8.08 -16.01 -3.94
N ARG A 84 -7.39 -16.96 -4.58
CA ARG A 84 -7.96 -17.80 -5.63
C ARG A 84 -9.08 -18.74 -5.13
N ARG A 85 -8.99 -19.19 -3.88
CA ARG A 85 -9.93 -20.16 -3.27
C ARG A 85 -10.92 -19.51 -2.31
N ALA A 86 -10.79 -18.22 -2.06
CA ALA A 86 -11.60 -17.52 -1.07
C ALA A 86 -13.03 -17.35 -1.57
N GLU A 87 -13.98 -17.74 -0.72
CA GLU A 87 -15.41 -17.60 -0.92
C GLU A 87 -16.07 -17.03 0.35
N GLY A 88 -17.32 -16.58 0.25
CA GLY A 88 -18.09 -16.08 1.38
C GLY A 88 -17.33 -15.04 2.23
N THR A 89 -17.27 -15.28 3.53
CA THR A 89 -16.61 -14.38 4.51
C THR A 89 -15.11 -14.27 4.27
N ALA A 90 -14.41 -15.37 3.96
CA ALA A 90 -12.97 -15.34 3.70
C ALA A 90 -12.62 -14.43 2.52
N ARG A 91 -13.48 -14.39 1.49
CA ARG A 91 -13.31 -13.46 0.37
C ARG A 91 -13.51 -12.01 0.81
N ALA A 92 -14.54 -11.75 1.62
CA ALA A 92 -14.81 -10.42 2.14
C ALA A 92 -13.67 -9.91 3.03
N ASP A 93 -13.07 -10.77 3.84
CA ASP A 93 -11.95 -10.43 4.73
C ASP A 93 -10.70 -10.03 3.93
N LEU A 94 -10.38 -10.76 2.86
CA LEU A 94 -9.24 -10.41 1.99
C LEU A 94 -9.46 -9.10 1.23
N ILE A 95 -10.71 -8.80 0.86
CA ILE A 95 -11.08 -7.50 0.27
C ILE A 95 -10.93 -6.39 1.31
N ALA A 96 -11.41 -6.59 2.53
CA ALA A 96 -11.25 -5.64 3.62
C ALA A 96 -9.77 -5.38 3.96
N GLU A 97 -8.92 -6.42 3.94
CA GLU A 97 -7.47 -6.29 4.11
C GLU A 97 -6.87 -5.41 3.00
N ARG A 98 -7.24 -5.68 1.73
CA ARG A 98 -6.77 -4.92 0.56
C ARG A 98 -7.19 -3.46 0.60
N ASP A 99 -8.43 -3.19 1.01
CA ASP A 99 -9.06 -1.87 0.90
C ASP A 99 -8.85 -1.01 2.15
N GLY A 100 -8.44 -1.61 3.28
CA GLY A 100 -8.09 -0.91 4.52
C GLY A 100 -6.59 -0.97 4.83
N PRO A 101 -6.11 -1.98 5.59
CA PRO A 101 -4.72 -2.08 6.04
C PRO A 101 -3.66 -1.88 4.97
N CYS A 102 -3.87 -2.43 3.77
CA CYS A 102 -2.91 -2.28 2.68
C CYS A 102 -2.75 -0.82 2.23
N GLN A 103 -3.83 -0.03 2.21
CA GLN A 103 -3.78 1.38 1.77
C GLN A 103 -2.89 2.24 2.67
N ALA A 104 -2.76 1.89 3.96
CA ALA A 104 -1.88 2.58 4.90
C ALA A 104 -0.39 2.46 4.54
N LEU A 105 0.01 1.49 3.71
CA LEU A 105 1.39 1.35 3.22
C LEU A 105 1.69 2.27 2.03
N LEU A 106 0.68 2.69 1.28
CA LEU A 106 0.83 3.60 0.14
C LEU A 106 0.82 5.08 0.56
N ALA A 107 0.27 5.39 1.74
CA ALA A 107 0.18 6.75 2.27
C ALA A 107 1.47 7.24 2.98
N ARG A 108 2.60 6.53 2.82
CA ARG A 108 3.88 6.81 3.51
C ARG A 108 4.93 7.44 2.62
#